data_AF-A0AAC8W6J2-F1
#
_entry.id   AF-A0AAC8W6J2-F1
#
_cell.length_a   1.000
_cell.length_b   1.000
_cell.length_c   1.000
_cell.angle_alpha   90.00
_cell.angle_beta   90.00
_cell.angle_gamma   90.00
#
_symmetry.space_group_name_H-M   'P 1'
#
loop_
_entity.id
_entity.type
_entity.pdbx_description
1 polymer ?
#
loop_
_entity_poly.entity_id
_entity_poly.type
_entity_poly.pdbx_seq_one_letter_code
_entity_poly.pdbx_strand_id
1 'polypeptide(L)'
;MFLFGIVSSRSTQNSISYKRHREIFLSDRRITLCAVLSRIAEMPWRVEHLAEPDAPSPPSSQEKHSVRIAPPLLPLRMTADAARPAEAGSGEERFVAQERANTAHRQALETLMTYLHRQGWECEFSSLIDATVEANDERMIFEIKSIADDGRNEVDQVRAALAQLLDYRFRYRDEVGFADSSLWAVLSRRPRLDWTTELLHHYGIRVLWIDAGEVQGADLSFLHPRNP
;
A
#
# COMPACT_ATOMS: atom_id res chain seq x y z
N MET A 1 39.68 49.06 59.39
CA MET A 1 39.67 47.74 60.05
C MET A 1 39.21 46.73 59.01
N PHE A 2 40.13 45.85 58.58
CA PHE A 2 40.00 44.45 58.11
C PHE A 2 38.59 43.83 57.96
N LEU A 3 38.27 42.78 57.18
CA LEU A 3 38.89 41.72 56.36
C LEU A 3 37.66 41.11 55.58
N PHE A 4 37.70 40.78 54.28
CA PHE A 4 37.86 39.42 53.72
C PHE A 4 36.94 38.28 54.25
N GLY A 5 36.35 37.52 53.32
CA GLY A 5 35.78 36.16 53.52
C GLY A 5 34.92 35.73 52.30
N ILE A 6 35.36 34.99 51.27
CA ILE A 6 35.89 33.61 51.10
C ILE A 6 34.82 32.49 51.20
N VAL A 7 34.57 31.88 50.02
CA VAL A 7 34.51 30.42 49.69
C VAL A 7 33.22 29.59 49.90
N SER A 8 32.70 29.14 48.73
CA SER A 8 32.51 27.75 48.23
C SER A 8 31.68 26.72 49.00
N SER A 9 30.78 26.03 48.28
CA SER A 9 30.72 24.56 48.32
C SER A 9 29.96 23.95 47.12
N ARG A 10 30.71 23.17 46.31
CA ARG A 10 30.47 21.82 45.74
C ARG A 10 29.10 21.52 45.09
N SER A 11 29.04 21.22 43.79
CA SER A 11 29.41 19.94 43.14
C SER A 11 28.60 18.73 43.61
N THR A 12 27.74 18.19 42.74
CA THR A 12 27.63 16.74 42.47
C THR A 12 26.86 16.46 41.18
N GLN A 13 27.56 15.85 40.22
CA GLN A 13 26.99 14.98 39.19
C GLN A 13 26.44 13.70 39.83
N ASN A 14 25.37 13.13 39.25
CA ASN A 14 25.09 11.69 39.06
C ASN A 14 23.64 11.55 38.59
N SER A 15 23.34 11.21 37.33
CA SER A 15 23.38 9.87 36.73
C SER A 15 22.72 8.79 37.61
N ILE A 16 21.41 8.60 37.45
CA ILE A 16 20.67 7.41 37.90
C ILE A 16 19.69 7.09 36.76
N SER A 17 20.07 6.20 35.85
CA SER A 17 19.78 4.75 35.90
C SER A 17 18.41 4.42 35.32
N TYR A 18 18.41 4.14 34.01
CA TYR A 18 17.39 3.35 33.33
C TYR A 18 17.37 1.95 33.96
N LYS A 19 16.35 1.63 34.77
CA LYS A 19 15.78 0.28 34.91
C LYS A 19 14.64 0.26 35.92
N ARG A 20 13.60 -0.51 35.53
CA ARG A 20 12.41 -0.93 36.26
C ARG A 20 11.36 0.15 36.47
N HIS A 21 10.25 0.01 35.74
CA HIS A 21 8.92 -0.22 36.32
C HIS A 21 7.94 -0.42 35.16
N ARG A 22 7.60 -1.68 34.87
CA ARG A 22 6.29 -2.16 34.36
C ARG A 22 6.41 -3.64 33.99
N GLU A 23 6.49 -4.46 35.03
CA GLU A 23 5.78 -5.73 35.01
C GLU A 23 4.48 -5.53 35.78
N ILE A 24 3.49 -6.33 35.40
CA ILE A 24 2.12 -6.44 35.90
C ILE A 24 1.09 -5.68 35.01
N PHE A 25 0.24 -6.51 34.41
CA PHE A 25 -0.97 -6.24 33.63
C PHE A 25 -0.87 -6.18 32.09
N LEU A 26 -0.37 -7.26 31.48
CA LEU A 26 -0.76 -7.69 30.12
C LEU A 26 -0.75 -9.22 30.06
N SER A 27 -1.70 -9.85 30.75
CA SER A 27 -2.10 -11.22 30.44
C SER A 27 -3.26 -11.15 29.45
N ASP A 28 -3.10 -11.90 28.37
CA ASP A 28 -4.06 -12.23 27.32
C ASP A 28 -4.10 -11.30 26.08
N ARG A 29 -3.96 -11.93 24.90
CA ARG A 29 -3.90 -11.38 23.51
C ARG A 29 -2.57 -10.90 22.90
N ARG A 30 -1.44 -11.55 23.23
CA ARG A 30 -0.14 -11.38 22.49
C ARG A 30 0.30 -12.59 21.64
N ILE A 31 -0.66 -13.34 21.13
CA ILE A 31 -0.43 -14.44 20.18
C ILE A 31 -1.53 -14.22 19.13
N THR A 32 -1.30 -13.84 17.87
CA THR A 32 -0.49 -14.53 16.86
C THR A 32 -0.44 -13.64 15.60
N LEU A 33 0.67 -12.99 15.27
CA LEU A 33 0.89 -12.52 13.89
C LEU A 33 2.33 -12.80 13.44
N CYS A 34 3.31 -12.57 14.34
CA CYS A 34 4.71 -12.95 14.10
C CYS A 34 4.96 -14.46 13.96
N ALA A 35 4.07 -15.35 14.46
CA ALA A 35 4.29 -16.79 14.41
C ALA A 35 3.73 -17.48 13.14
N VAL A 36 2.83 -16.83 12.40
CA VAL A 36 2.19 -17.43 11.21
C VAL A 36 2.96 -17.13 9.93
N LEU A 37 3.58 -15.94 9.83
CA LEU A 37 4.34 -15.53 8.64
C LEU A 37 5.66 -16.30 8.45
N SER A 38 6.25 -16.84 9.53
CA SER A 38 7.44 -17.69 9.45
C SER A 38 7.17 -19.05 8.79
N ARG A 39 5.91 -19.48 8.63
CA ARG A 39 5.56 -20.80 8.10
C ARG A 39 5.42 -20.85 6.56
N ILE A 40 5.45 -19.70 5.89
CA ILE A 40 5.28 -19.58 4.43
C ILE A 40 6.63 -19.65 3.68
N ALA A 41 7.75 -19.38 4.35
CA ALA A 41 9.08 -19.44 3.75
C ALA A 41 9.58 -20.87 3.43
N GLU A 42 8.89 -21.92 3.88
CA GLU A 42 9.37 -23.31 3.80
C GLU A 42 8.54 -24.25 2.90
N MET A 43 7.54 -23.77 2.14
CA MET A 43 6.73 -24.68 1.31
C MET A 43 7.29 -24.85 -0.12
N PRO A 44 7.73 -26.07 -0.51
CA PRO A 44 8.11 -26.37 -1.89
C PRO A 44 6.83 -26.59 -2.71
N TRP A 45 6.57 -25.73 -3.68
CA TRP A 45 5.47 -25.93 -4.62
C TRP A 45 5.82 -27.09 -5.55
N ARG A 46 5.04 -28.17 -5.49
CA ARG A 46 5.04 -29.26 -6.48
C ARG A 46 3.85 -29.03 -7.39
N VAL A 47 4.09 -28.69 -8.66
CA VAL A 47 3.03 -28.64 -9.67
C VAL A 47 2.71 -30.07 -10.07
N GLU A 48 1.61 -30.61 -9.56
CA GLU A 48 0.98 -31.78 -10.17
C GLU A 48 0.12 -31.28 -11.34
N HIS A 49 0.55 -31.62 -12.56
CA HIS A 49 -0.23 -31.43 -13.78
C HIS A 49 -1.52 -32.24 -13.69
N LEU A 50 -2.66 -31.57 -13.62
CA LEU A 50 -3.96 -32.17 -13.92
C LEU A 50 -4.21 -32.05 -15.42
N ALA A 51 -4.42 -33.21 -16.04
CA ALA A 51 -4.72 -33.38 -17.45
C ALA A 51 -6.07 -32.75 -17.83
N GLU A 52 -6.13 -32.15 -19.02
CA GLU A 52 -7.37 -31.65 -19.61
C GLU A 52 -8.30 -32.82 -20.02
N PRO A 53 -9.62 -32.72 -19.81
CA PRO A 53 -10.56 -33.73 -20.31
C PRO A 53 -10.88 -33.55 -21.80
N ASP A 54 -10.89 -34.68 -22.51
CA ASP A 54 -11.17 -34.81 -23.94
C ASP A 54 -12.50 -34.18 -24.39
N ALA A 55 -12.42 -33.34 -25.43
CA ALA A 55 -13.58 -32.78 -26.11
C ALA A 55 -14.18 -33.77 -27.13
N PRO A 56 -15.52 -33.98 -27.18
CA PRO A 56 -16.13 -34.85 -28.18
C PRO A 56 -16.29 -34.16 -29.54
N SER A 57 -16.13 -34.94 -30.62
CA SER A 57 -16.24 -34.52 -32.03
C SER A 57 -17.68 -34.20 -32.46
N PRO A 58 -17.89 -33.31 -33.46
CA PRO A 58 -19.23 -32.89 -33.90
C PRO A 58 -19.84 -33.80 -34.98
N PRO A 59 -21.18 -33.96 -35.06
CA PRO A 59 -21.85 -34.61 -36.17
C PRO A 59 -22.18 -33.64 -37.32
N SER A 60 -22.36 -34.24 -38.51
CA SER A 60 -22.50 -33.57 -39.81
C SER A 60 -23.92 -33.13 -40.18
N SER A 61 -23.97 -32.02 -40.93
CA SER A 61 -24.89 -31.71 -42.06
C SER A 61 -26.34 -31.24 -41.82
N GLN A 62 -26.54 -29.99 -42.26
CA GLN A 62 -27.68 -29.40 -42.98
C GLN A 62 -28.98 -29.08 -42.22
N GLU A 63 -29.22 -27.77 -42.01
CA GLU A 63 -30.41 -27.11 -42.56
C GLU A 63 -30.24 -25.58 -42.64
N LYS A 64 -30.69 -25.02 -43.77
CA LYS A 64 -30.56 -23.61 -44.14
C LYS A 64 -31.70 -22.82 -43.47
N HIS A 65 -31.36 -21.85 -42.61
CA HIS A 65 -32.25 -20.74 -42.30
C HIS A 65 -31.45 -19.44 -42.23
N SER A 66 -31.88 -18.50 -43.05
CA SER A 66 -31.37 -17.16 -43.27
C SER A 66 -31.43 -16.31 -41.99
N VAL A 67 -30.27 -16.10 -41.36
CA VAL A 67 -30.07 -15.08 -40.33
C VAL A 67 -29.21 -13.96 -40.93
N ARG A 68 -29.67 -12.73 -40.73
CA ARG A 68 -29.02 -11.50 -41.19
C ARG A 68 -27.56 -11.47 -40.75
N ILE A 69 -26.65 -11.51 -41.71
CA ILE A 69 -25.20 -11.45 -41.49
C ILE A 69 -24.85 -10.01 -41.06
N ALA A 70 -24.34 -9.87 -39.83
CA ALA A 70 -23.62 -8.69 -39.38
C ALA A 70 -22.46 -8.40 -40.35
N PRO A 71 -22.09 -7.13 -40.60
CA PRO A 71 -20.98 -6.83 -41.50
C PRO A 71 -19.71 -7.57 -41.03
N PRO A 72 -18.92 -8.14 -41.94
CA PRO A 72 -17.71 -8.86 -41.58
C PRO A 72 -16.79 -7.94 -40.79
N LEU A 73 -16.30 -8.42 -39.65
CA LEU A 73 -15.16 -7.84 -38.96
C LEU A 73 -14.05 -7.64 -40.00
N LEU A 74 -13.77 -6.39 -40.32
CA LEU A 74 -12.58 -6.06 -41.10
C LEU A 74 -11.39 -6.65 -40.36
N PRO A 75 -10.47 -7.37 -41.03
CA PRO A 75 -9.24 -7.79 -40.39
C PRO A 75 -8.56 -6.51 -39.86
N LEU A 76 -8.25 -6.52 -38.56
CA LEU A 76 -7.35 -5.54 -37.96
C LEU A 76 -6.11 -5.50 -38.83
N ARG A 77 -6.01 -4.46 -39.67
CA ARG A 77 -4.80 -4.16 -40.39
C ARG A 77 -3.82 -3.74 -39.31
N MET A 78 -3.01 -4.67 -38.84
CA MET A 78 -1.78 -4.36 -38.12
C MET A 78 -0.95 -3.52 -39.08
N THR A 79 -1.13 -2.19 -39.04
CA THR A 79 -0.11 -1.29 -39.57
C THR A 79 1.09 -1.50 -38.66
N ALA A 80 2.05 -2.27 -39.15
CA ALA A 80 3.37 -2.46 -38.55
C ALA A 80 4.22 -1.17 -38.59
N ASP A 81 3.58 -0.01 -38.48
CA ASP A 81 4.23 1.29 -38.46
C ASP A 81 4.02 1.94 -37.10
N ALA A 82 5.17 2.20 -36.47
CA ALA A 82 5.40 2.88 -35.20
C ALA A 82 5.43 2.02 -33.92
N ALA A 83 6.04 0.83 -33.99
CA ALA A 83 6.94 0.44 -32.90
C ALA A 83 8.21 1.33 -32.98
N ARG A 84 8.07 2.60 -32.62
CA ARG A 84 9.23 3.42 -32.27
C ARG A 84 9.84 2.72 -31.05
N PRO A 85 11.11 2.29 -31.06
CA PRO A 85 11.71 1.83 -29.82
C PRO A 85 11.58 2.99 -28.85
N ALA A 86 10.82 2.80 -27.77
CA ALA A 86 10.95 3.67 -26.63
C ALA A 86 12.44 3.63 -26.31
N GLU A 87 13.15 4.75 -26.50
CA GLU A 87 14.55 4.83 -26.14
C GLU A 87 14.63 4.42 -24.68
N ALA A 88 15.10 3.19 -24.47
CA ALA A 88 15.26 2.62 -23.16
C ALA A 88 16.32 3.50 -22.51
N GLY A 89 15.87 4.41 -21.63
CA GLY A 89 16.78 5.22 -20.84
C GLY A 89 17.89 4.35 -20.30
N SER A 90 19.11 4.88 -20.31
CA SER A 90 20.31 4.12 -19.96
C SER A 90 20.11 3.41 -18.61
N GLY A 91 20.80 2.29 -18.37
CA GLY A 91 20.66 1.55 -17.10
C GLY A 91 20.85 2.44 -15.87
N GLU A 92 21.69 3.47 -16.00
CA GLU A 92 21.92 4.51 -15.00
C GLU A 92 20.70 5.41 -14.77
N GLU A 93 20.04 5.88 -15.83
CA GLU A 93 18.81 6.69 -15.72
C GLU A 93 17.69 5.92 -15.03
N ARG A 94 17.54 4.62 -15.34
CA ARG A 94 16.56 3.75 -14.68
C ARG A 94 16.88 3.57 -13.20
N PHE A 95 18.16 3.38 -12.86
CA PHE A 95 18.60 3.27 -11.48
C PHE A 95 18.30 4.55 -10.69
N VAL A 96 18.63 5.72 -11.24
CA VAL A 96 18.35 7.01 -10.60
C VAL A 96 16.85 7.23 -10.44
N ALA A 97 16.03 6.89 -11.43
CA ALA A 97 14.57 6.99 -11.32
C ALA A 97 14.01 6.06 -10.23
N GLN A 98 14.52 4.82 -10.14
CA GLN A 98 14.12 3.87 -9.12
C GLN A 98 14.50 4.35 -7.71
N GLU A 99 15.72 4.86 -7.53
CA GLU A 99 16.15 5.38 -6.24
C GLU A 99 15.32 6.58 -5.79
N ARG A 100 14.99 7.49 -6.73
CA ARG A 100 14.06 8.60 -6.44
C ARG A 100 12.68 8.09 -6.03
N ALA A 101 12.14 7.10 -6.74
CA ALA A 101 10.84 6.50 -6.41
C ALA A 101 10.86 5.81 -5.04
N ASN A 102 11.95 5.10 -4.71
CA ASN A 102 12.17 4.46 -3.41
C ASN A 102 12.24 5.49 -2.27
N THR A 103 12.98 6.59 -2.48
CA THR A 103 13.07 7.68 -1.51
C THR A 103 11.70 8.32 -1.30
N ALA A 104 10.97 8.65 -2.36
CA ALA A 104 9.66 9.27 -2.27
C ALA A 104 8.63 8.36 -1.57
N HIS A 105 8.64 7.06 -1.85
CA HIS A 105 7.80 6.09 -1.16
C HIS A 105 8.12 6.04 0.34
N ARG A 106 9.40 5.93 0.72
CA ARG A 106 9.83 5.88 2.13
C ARG A 106 9.45 7.14 2.88
N GLN A 107 9.67 8.31 2.29
CA GLN A 107 9.28 9.59 2.88
C GLN A 107 7.76 9.68 3.08
N ALA A 108 6.97 9.24 2.10
CA ALA A 108 5.52 9.25 2.21
C ALA A 108 5.02 8.32 3.32
N LEU A 109 5.62 7.13 3.45
CA LEU A 109 5.32 6.20 4.54
C LEU A 109 5.68 6.80 5.91
N GLU A 110 6.87 7.38 6.06
CA GLU A 110 7.30 8.04 7.31
C GLU A 110 6.37 9.19 7.69
N THR A 111 5.96 10.03 6.73
CA THR A 111 5.00 11.12 6.95
C THR A 111 3.63 10.58 7.39
N LEU A 112 3.13 9.53 6.72
CA LEU A 112 1.86 8.90 7.09
C LEU A 112 1.90 8.32 8.51
N MET A 113 2.94 7.55 8.84
CA MET A 113 3.10 6.96 10.17
C MET A 113 3.18 8.02 11.25
N THR A 114 3.93 9.09 11.00
CA THR A 114 4.04 10.23 11.93
C THR A 114 2.68 10.89 12.14
N TYR A 115 1.89 11.07 11.07
CA TYR A 115 0.54 11.61 11.15
C TYR A 115 -0.38 10.69 11.97
N LEU A 116 -0.41 9.40 11.65
CA LEU A 116 -1.26 8.42 12.34
C LEU A 116 -0.92 8.31 13.83
N HIS A 117 0.37 8.26 14.18
CA HIS A 117 0.82 8.29 15.57
C HIS A 117 0.41 9.58 16.30
N ARG A 118 0.47 10.75 15.63
CA ARG A 118 0.00 12.01 16.21
C ARG A 118 -1.51 12.04 16.44
N GLN A 119 -2.26 11.33 15.62
CA GLN A 119 -3.68 11.10 15.88
C GLN A 119 -3.88 10.10 17.03
N GLY A 120 -2.89 9.28 17.39
CA GLY A 120 -3.02 8.28 18.46
C GLY A 120 -3.41 6.91 17.94
N TRP A 121 -3.24 6.67 16.63
CA TRP A 121 -3.28 5.34 16.05
C TRP A 121 -1.94 4.64 16.24
N GLU A 122 -1.98 3.34 16.51
CA GLU A 122 -0.80 2.47 16.43
C GLU A 122 -0.75 1.83 15.04
N CYS A 123 0.40 1.91 14.37
CA CYS A 123 0.58 1.41 13.01
C CYS A 123 1.47 0.16 13.00
N GLU A 124 1.03 -0.87 12.28
CA GLU A 124 1.84 -2.03 11.93
C GLU A 124 2.18 -1.99 10.44
N PHE A 125 3.27 -2.64 10.03
CA PHE A 125 3.66 -2.76 8.63
C PHE A 125 4.34 -4.11 8.38
N SER A 126 4.31 -4.57 7.14
CA SER A 126 4.91 -5.84 6.72
C SER A 126 5.59 -5.71 5.36
N SER A 127 6.21 -6.79 4.88
CA SER A 127 6.74 -6.81 3.51
C SER A 127 5.66 -6.82 2.42
N LEU A 128 4.40 -7.06 2.78
CA LEU A 128 3.28 -7.18 1.84
C LEU A 128 2.32 -6.00 1.91
N ILE A 129 2.18 -5.36 3.06
CA ILE A 129 1.28 -4.24 3.30
C ILE A 129 2.09 -3.12 3.92
N ASP A 130 2.06 -1.95 3.27
CA ASP A 130 2.91 -0.83 3.66
C ASP A 130 2.55 -0.27 5.05
N ALA A 131 1.26 -0.16 5.37
CA ALA A 131 0.81 0.11 6.73
C ALA A 131 -0.60 -0.41 7.00
N THR A 132 -0.83 -0.81 8.25
CA THR A 132 -2.14 -1.18 8.78
C THR A 132 -2.36 -0.53 10.13
N VAL A 133 -3.61 -0.12 10.39
CA VAL A 133 -4.05 0.31 11.71
C VAL A 133 -5.22 -0.57 12.13
N GLU A 134 -5.23 -0.98 13.39
CA GLU A 134 -6.32 -1.74 13.98
C GLU A 134 -6.69 -1.13 15.34
N ALA A 135 -7.91 -0.61 15.45
CA ALA A 135 -8.46 -0.19 16.74
C ALA A 135 -9.99 -0.21 16.72
N ASN A 136 -10.61 -0.52 17.86
CA ASN A 136 -12.07 -0.49 18.05
C ASN A 136 -12.86 -1.25 16.96
N ASP A 137 -12.39 -2.45 16.60
CA ASP A 137 -12.94 -3.30 15.52
C ASP A 137 -12.87 -2.68 14.10
N GLU A 138 -12.23 -1.52 13.94
CA GLU A 138 -11.92 -0.94 12.64
C GLU A 138 -10.49 -1.29 12.22
N ARG A 139 -10.36 -1.87 11.03
CA ARG A 139 -9.07 -2.09 10.36
C ARG A 139 -8.93 -1.13 9.19
N MET A 140 -7.77 -0.49 9.08
CA MET A 140 -7.41 0.38 7.97
C MET A 140 -6.17 -0.17 7.30
N ILE A 141 -6.17 -0.23 5.97
CA ILE A 141 -5.07 -0.76 5.17
C ILE A 141 -4.62 0.32 4.21
N PHE A 142 -3.34 0.65 4.27
CA PHE A 142 -2.73 1.70 3.48
C PHE A 142 -1.73 1.09 2.48
N GLU A 143 -1.87 1.49 1.23
CA GLU A 143 -0.91 1.22 0.15
C GLU A 143 -0.34 2.55 -0.34
N ILE A 144 0.98 2.69 -0.27
CA ILE A 144 1.71 3.91 -0.63
C ILE A 144 2.21 3.79 -2.07
N LYS A 145 1.99 4.84 -2.86
CA LYS A 145 2.54 4.95 -4.21
C LYS A 145 3.33 6.23 -4.40
N SER A 146 4.55 6.08 -4.91
CA SER A 146 5.30 7.22 -5.39
C SER A 146 4.84 7.61 -6.80
N ILE A 147 4.25 8.80 -6.92
CA ILE A 147 3.83 9.35 -8.20
C ILE A 147 4.74 10.52 -8.60
N ALA A 148 5.09 10.58 -9.88
CA ALA A 148 5.92 11.61 -10.48
C ALA A 148 5.09 12.82 -10.95
N ASP A 149 5.75 13.88 -11.39
CA ASP A 149 5.07 15.05 -12.02
C ASP A 149 4.62 14.76 -13.46
N ASP A 150 4.26 13.52 -13.76
CA ASP A 150 3.82 13.10 -15.08
C ASP A 150 2.55 12.28 -14.95
N GLY A 151 1.59 12.54 -15.84
CA GLY A 151 0.27 11.91 -15.76
C GLY A 151 0.30 10.42 -16.10
N ARG A 152 1.34 9.89 -16.75
CA ARG A 152 1.40 8.48 -17.13
C ARG A 152 1.79 7.61 -15.94
N ASN A 153 2.85 8.00 -15.24
CA ASN A 153 3.28 7.38 -14.01
C ASN A 153 2.17 7.44 -12.96
N GLU A 154 1.49 8.59 -12.79
CA GLU A 154 0.35 8.70 -11.90
C GLU A 154 -0.72 7.62 -12.20
N VAL A 155 -1.10 7.47 -13.46
CA VAL A 155 -2.10 6.47 -13.88
C VAL A 155 -1.64 5.04 -13.61
N ASP A 156 -0.38 4.73 -13.95
CA ASP A 156 0.17 3.40 -13.76
C ASP A 156 0.24 3.03 -12.27
N GLN A 157 0.64 3.98 -11.42
CA GLN A 157 0.73 3.80 -9.97
C GLN A 157 -0.64 3.71 -9.30
N VAL A 158 -1.62 4.52 -9.73
CA VAL A 158 -3.00 4.45 -9.23
C VAL A 158 -3.64 3.12 -9.58
N ARG A 159 -3.42 2.61 -10.80
CA ARG A 159 -3.89 1.27 -11.20
C ARG A 159 -3.22 0.17 -10.40
N ALA A 160 -1.93 0.31 -10.11
CA ALA A 160 -1.21 -0.63 -9.24
C ALA A 160 -1.80 -0.63 -7.81
N ALA A 161 -2.04 0.55 -7.21
CA ALA A 161 -2.67 0.67 -5.90
C ALA A 161 -4.06 0.01 -5.88
N LEU A 162 -4.89 0.31 -6.87
CA LEU A 162 -6.21 -0.30 -7.03
C LEU A 162 -6.11 -1.83 -7.07
N ALA A 163 -5.23 -2.37 -7.90
CA ALA A 163 -5.05 -3.81 -8.04
C ALA A 163 -4.59 -4.45 -6.73
N GLN A 164 -3.59 -3.88 -6.05
CA GLN A 164 -3.06 -4.42 -4.79
C GLN A 164 -4.09 -4.37 -3.66
N LEU A 165 -4.77 -3.25 -3.48
CA LEU A 165 -5.77 -3.09 -2.42
C LEU A 165 -6.96 -4.04 -2.60
N LEU A 166 -7.42 -4.22 -3.85
CA LEU A 166 -8.47 -5.21 -4.16
C LEU A 166 -7.98 -6.65 -4.00
N ASP A 167 -6.73 -6.94 -4.38
CA ASP A 167 -6.12 -8.25 -4.18
C ASP A 167 -6.00 -8.59 -2.69
N TYR A 168 -5.58 -7.63 -1.85
CA TYR A 168 -5.56 -7.81 -0.40
C TYR A 168 -6.97 -8.13 0.12
N ARG A 169 -7.98 -7.34 -0.25
CA ARG A 169 -9.36 -7.59 0.14
C ARG A 169 -9.83 -8.97 -0.29
N PHE A 170 -9.45 -9.44 -1.47
CA PHE A 170 -9.81 -10.78 -1.95
C PHE A 170 -9.08 -11.90 -1.21
N ARG A 171 -7.75 -11.78 -1.03
CA ARG A 171 -6.90 -12.80 -0.41
C ARG A 171 -7.21 -13.02 1.06
N TYR A 172 -7.44 -11.93 1.77
CA TYR A 172 -7.60 -11.94 3.22
C TYR A 172 -9.08 -11.82 3.64
N ARG A 173 -10.04 -11.92 2.72
CA ARG A 173 -11.49 -11.78 3.00
C ARG A 173 -12.00 -12.66 4.15
N ASP A 174 -11.40 -13.83 4.36
CA ASP A 174 -11.82 -14.81 5.34
C ASP A 174 -11.13 -14.57 6.71
N GLU A 175 -10.22 -13.60 6.80
CA GLU A 175 -9.59 -13.17 8.05
C GLU A 175 -10.50 -12.21 8.82
N VAL A 176 -10.59 -12.42 10.13
CA VAL A 176 -11.44 -11.61 11.02
C VAL A 176 -11.04 -10.13 10.92
N GLY A 177 -12.02 -9.27 10.68
CA GLY A 177 -11.85 -7.82 10.55
C GLY A 177 -11.27 -7.33 9.22
N PHE A 178 -10.87 -8.23 8.31
CA PHE A 178 -10.28 -7.82 7.02
C PHE A 178 -11.34 -7.47 5.97
N ALA A 179 -12.42 -8.24 5.87
CA ALA A 179 -13.50 -7.97 4.92
C ALA A 179 -14.08 -6.56 5.08
N ASP A 180 -14.20 -6.11 6.34
CA ASP A 180 -14.73 -4.80 6.72
C ASP A 180 -13.65 -3.70 6.78
N SER A 181 -12.40 -4.04 6.43
CA SER A 181 -11.32 -3.06 6.45
C SER A 181 -11.55 -1.93 5.45
N SER A 182 -11.25 -0.71 5.88
CA SER A 182 -11.18 0.44 4.98
C SER A 182 -9.85 0.44 4.23
N LEU A 183 -9.92 0.67 2.93
CA LEU A 183 -8.75 0.66 2.04
C LEU A 183 -8.35 2.10 1.72
N TRP A 184 -7.06 2.36 1.74
CA TRP A 184 -6.49 3.68 1.59
C TRP A 184 -5.32 3.64 0.61
N ALA A 185 -5.41 4.44 -0.44
CA ALA A 185 -4.28 4.74 -1.30
C ALA A 185 -3.63 6.04 -0.82
N VAL A 186 -2.32 6.02 -0.59
CA VAL A 186 -1.56 7.19 -0.15
C VAL A 186 -0.54 7.55 -1.23
N LEU A 187 -0.69 8.72 -1.83
CA LEU A 187 0.15 9.16 -2.94
C LEU A 187 1.28 10.06 -2.41
N SER A 188 2.51 9.88 -2.89
CA SER A 188 3.67 10.66 -2.41
C SER A 188 3.59 12.16 -2.73
N ARG A 189 2.60 12.57 -3.54
CA ARG A 189 2.29 13.96 -3.86
C ARG A 189 0.83 14.09 -4.29
N ARG A 190 0.33 15.32 -4.35
CA ARG A 190 -1.02 15.60 -4.87
C ARG A 190 -1.18 15.06 -6.30
N PRO A 191 -2.21 14.24 -6.59
CA PRO A 191 -2.51 13.79 -7.94
C PRO A 191 -2.93 14.98 -8.81
N ARG A 192 -2.55 14.94 -10.08
CA ARG A 192 -2.84 16.00 -11.07
C ARG A 192 -4.12 15.72 -11.83
N LEU A 193 -4.49 14.44 -11.98
CA LEU A 193 -5.63 14.01 -12.76
C LEU A 193 -6.77 13.68 -11.80
N ASP A 194 -7.79 14.53 -11.74
CA ASP A 194 -8.90 14.33 -10.79
C ASP A 194 -9.54 12.94 -10.93
N TRP A 195 -9.69 12.45 -12.17
CA TRP A 195 -10.28 11.15 -12.46
C TRP A 195 -9.54 9.97 -11.82
N THR A 196 -8.24 10.09 -11.51
CA THR A 196 -7.48 9.00 -10.88
C THR A 196 -7.93 8.79 -9.43
N THR A 197 -8.27 9.88 -8.74
CA THR A 197 -8.86 9.83 -7.40
C THR A 197 -10.31 9.38 -7.44
N GLU A 198 -11.09 9.87 -8.40
CA GLU A 198 -12.47 9.43 -8.63
C GLU A 198 -12.56 7.93 -8.91
N LEU A 199 -11.60 7.37 -9.66
CA LEU A 199 -11.51 5.94 -9.91
C LEU A 199 -11.33 5.15 -8.62
N LEU A 200 -10.41 5.56 -7.74
CA LEU A 200 -10.19 4.88 -6.47
C LEU A 200 -11.43 4.98 -5.57
N HIS A 201 -12.05 6.16 -5.50
CA HIS A 201 -13.30 6.36 -4.76
C HIS A 201 -14.45 5.51 -5.28
N HIS A 202 -14.56 5.32 -6.61
CA HIS A 202 -15.56 4.44 -7.21
C HIS A 202 -15.48 3.00 -6.68
N TYR A 203 -14.28 2.52 -6.37
CA TYR A 203 -14.05 1.19 -5.78
C TYR A 203 -14.05 1.18 -4.24
N GLY A 204 -14.47 2.28 -3.60
CA GLY A 204 -14.51 2.40 -2.14
C GLY A 204 -13.13 2.48 -1.48
N ILE A 205 -12.11 2.93 -2.24
CA ILE A 205 -10.77 3.19 -1.73
C ILE A 205 -10.66 4.68 -1.44
N ARG A 206 -10.28 5.02 -0.21
CA ARG A 206 -10.02 6.40 0.22
C ARG A 206 -8.67 6.86 -0.26
N VAL A 207 -8.51 8.16 -0.50
CA VAL A 207 -7.29 8.71 -1.09
C VAL A 207 -6.73 9.83 -0.23
N LEU A 208 -5.44 9.70 0.08
CA LEU A 208 -4.63 10.72 0.71
C LEU A 208 -3.42 11.01 -0.18
N TRP A 209 -2.80 12.16 0.04
CA TRP A 209 -1.53 12.49 -0.58
C TRP A 209 -0.64 13.29 0.36
N ILE A 210 0.66 13.27 0.10
CA ILE A 210 1.61 14.09 0.84
C ILE A 210 1.75 15.44 0.15
N ASP A 211 1.66 16.52 0.89
CA ASP A 211 1.96 17.86 0.38
C ASP A 211 2.72 18.64 1.44
N ALA A 212 3.83 19.26 1.04
CA ALA A 212 4.72 19.98 1.94
C ALA A 212 5.10 19.23 3.24
N GLY A 213 5.23 17.89 3.18
CA GLY A 213 5.59 17.05 4.33
C GLY A 213 4.43 16.73 5.28
N GLU A 214 3.20 17.07 4.91
CA GLU A 214 1.98 16.78 5.66
C GLU A 214 1.06 15.85 4.87
N VAL A 215 0.25 15.06 5.58
CA VAL A 215 -0.82 14.28 4.95
C VAL A 215 -1.98 15.23 4.62
N GLN A 216 -2.45 15.15 3.38
CA GLN A 216 -3.56 15.92 2.83
C GLN A 216 -4.57 14.97 2.18
N GLY A 217 -5.81 15.43 1.99
CA GLY A 217 -6.84 14.63 1.32
C GLY A 217 -8.25 14.96 1.79
N ALA A 218 -9.23 14.78 0.91
CA ALA A 218 -10.64 14.91 1.28
C ALA A 218 -11.06 13.86 2.32
N ASP A 219 -10.38 12.70 2.33
CA ASP A 219 -10.67 11.61 3.24
C ASP A 219 -9.98 11.74 4.62
N LEU A 220 -9.20 12.79 4.87
CA LEU A 220 -8.53 13.02 6.15
C LEU A 220 -9.50 13.03 7.34
N SER A 221 -10.72 13.53 7.13
CA SER A 221 -11.75 13.57 8.19
C SER A 221 -12.08 12.18 8.76
N PHE A 222 -11.83 11.12 8.00
CA PHE A 222 -12.07 9.74 8.44
C PHE A 222 -10.93 9.15 9.27
N LEU A 223 -9.78 9.83 9.40
CA LEU A 223 -8.63 9.40 10.22
C LEU A 223 -8.60 9.97 11.64
N HIS A 224 -9.70 10.54 12.12
CA HIS A 224 -9.77 11.03 13.50
C HIS A 224 -10.03 9.86 14.46
N PRO A 225 -9.33 9.80 15.60
CA PRO A 225 -9.66 8.85 16.65
C PRO A 225 -11.09 9.12 17.06
N ARG A 226 -11.96 8.13 16.91
CA ARG A 226 -13.24 8.18 17.59
C ARG A 226 -12.92 8.01 19.06
N ASN A 227 -13.14 9.07 19.84
CA ASN A 227 -13.01 9.02 21.29
C ASN A 227 -13.70 7.74 21.80
N PRO A 228 -13.05 6.97 22.70
CA PRO A 228 -13.64 5.76 23.27
C PRO A 228 -14.94 6.04 24.01
#